data_AF-A0A7X2ZDZ7-F1
#
_entry.id   AF-A0A7X2ZDZ7-F1
#
_cell.length_a   1.000
_cell.length_b   1.000
_cell.length_c   1.000
_cell.angle_alpha   90.00
_cell.angle_beta   90.00
_cell.angle_gamma   90.00
#
_symmetry.space_group_name_H-M   'P 1'
#
loop_
_entity.id
_entity.type
_entity.pdbx_description
1 polymer ?
#
loop_
_entity_poly.entity_id
_entity_poly.type
_entity_poly.pdbx_seq_one_letter_code
_entity_poly.pdbx_strand_id
1 'polypeptide(L)'
;MQSQFGGGDTAAIENESLDWGEHEYGTHRYHVRRLVEDSISLLAKPEKAVVLGAGNHGDVDLPGLAVHFQQVTVLDTEDNMLEEWLDKTGGLAQSRLRSLTRVDYTCLDQISFYEKYEELLLNESSAADIAGFLRDASFQVNRHEVVPHLKKSFSFVMSSGVHTPLFYPDALLQFHGYMDRYNEADIRSILEALAYLRNSLITGYNRLLLSLVKPDGRVAMWTDMIVLDEERKWIADELYEDRTDEERTRFLFEAFGKYGLEAAVLGLKELHDKLKPDQLLFRSWIGHADSGKRYLTVGLSGKAR
;
A
#
# COMPACT_ATOMS: atom_id res chain seq x y z
N MET A 1 31.98 -48.26 25.19
CA MET A 1 32.77 -47.04 24.90
C MET A 1 31.99 -46.31 23.80
N GLN A 2 30.95 -45.56 24.16
CA GLN A 2 30.94 -44.08 24.36
C GLN A 2 31.42 -43.34 23.09
N SER A 3 30.45 -42.77 22.34
CA SER A 3 30.21 -41.32 22.13
C SER A 3 31.21 -40.70 21.15
N GLN A 4 30.85 -39.90 20.14
CA GLN A 4 30.00 -38.71 20.17
C GLN A 4 29.35 -38.51 18.78
N PHE A 5 28.02 -38.51 18.72
CA PHE A 5 27.31 -37.75 17.69
C PHE A 5 27.14 -36.35 18.26
N GLY A 6 27.80 -35.37 17.63
CA GLY A 6 27.57 -33.96 17.92
C GLY A 6 26.17 -33.59 17.44
N GLY A 7 25.24 -33.51 18.39
CA GLY A 7 23.99 -32.78 18.22
C GLY A 7 24.34 -31.30 18.09
N GLY A 8 24.34 -30.80 16.87
CA GLY A 8 24.33 -29.37 16.57
C GLY A 8 22.88 -28.91 16.47
N ASP A 9 22.41 -28.29 17.55
CA ASP A 9 21.34 -27.29 17.62
C ASP A 9 20.27 -27.29 16.52
N THR A 10 19.37 -28.28 16.58
CA THR A 10 18.00 -28.15 16.04
C THR A 10 17.02 -27.59 17.08
N ALA A 11 17.52 -26.99 18.16
CA ALA A 11 16.75 -26.52 19.33
C ALA A 11 16.78 -24.98 19.52
N ALA A 12 17.10 -24.22 18.46
CA ALA A 12 17.11 -22.75 18.49
C ALA A 12 16.06 -22.11 17.57
N ILE A 13 15.01 -22.84 17.18
CA ILE A 13 13.85 -22.30 16.44
C ILE A 13 12.58 -22.39 17.31
N GLU A 14 12.74 -22.33 18.63
CA GLU A 14 11.61 -22.25 19.56
C GLU A 14 11.49 -20.82 20.10
N ASN A 15 10.37 -20.15 19.75
CA ASN A 15 9.87 -18.90 20.33
C ASN A 15 10.61 -17.59 20.06
N GLU A 16 10.87 -17.23 18.81
CA GLU A 16 10.81 -15.79 18.48
C GLU A 16 9.34 -15.39 18.37
N SER A 17 8.78 -14.84 19.46
CA SER A 17 7.53 -14.09 19.35
C SER A 17 7.75 -12.95 18.37
N LEU A 18 7.04 -12.96 17.25
CA LEU A 18 7.12 -11.91 16.23
C LEU A 18 6.88 -10.55 16.89
N ASP A 19 7.87 -9.65 16.87
CA ASP A 19 7.70 -8.29 17.41
C ASP A 19 6.85 -7.46 16.44
N TRP A 20 5.67 -7.08 16.91
CA TRP A 20 4.70 -6.24 16.21
C TRP A 20 5.01 -4.74 16.33
N GLY A 21 6.26 -4.40 16.68
CA GLY A 21 6.69 -3.05 17.05
C GLY A 21 6.35 -2.70 18.50
N GLU A 22 6.23 -3.71 19.36
CA GLU A 22 6.07 -3.56 20.81
C GLU A 22 7.40 -3.23 21.50
N HIS A 23 8.51 -3.75 20.98
CA HIS A 23 9.82 -3.66 21.63
C HIS A 23 10.82 -2.76 20.88
N GLU A 24 10.59 -2.46 19.60
CA GLU A 24 11.50 -1.64 18.79
C GLU A 24 10.96 -0.23 18.48
N TYR A 25 11.21 0.72 19.40
CA TYR A 25 10.92 2.15 19.18
C TYR A 25 11.64 2.68 17.93
N GLY A 26 10.91 3.41 17.08
CA GLY A 26 11.46 4.05 15.87
C GLY A 26 11.47 3.18 14.61
N THR A 27 10.91 1.98 14.65
CA THR A 27 10.77 1.11 13.47
C THR A 27 9.53 1.44 12.64
N HIS A 28 9.51 0.96 11.39
CA HIS A 28 8.35 1.11 10.51
C HIS A 28 7.07 0.57 11.17
N ARG A 29 7.13 -0.66 11.72
CA ARG A 29 6.00 -1.30 12.41
C ARG A 29 5.52 -0.51 13.62
N TYR A 30 6.44 0.02 14.43
CA TYR A 30 6.07 0.88 15.55
C TYR A 30 5.25 2.11 15.08
N HIS A 31 5.70 2.78 14.03
CA HIS A 31 5.00 3.97 13.52
C HIS A 31 3.66 3.64 12.86
N VAL A 32 3.56 2.53 12.12
CA VAL A 32 2.30 2.02 11.56
C VAL A 32 1.32 1.69 12.68
N ARG A 33 1.76 0.94 13.71
CA ARG A 33 0.94 0.61 14.87
C ARG A 33 0.41 1.87 15.57
N ARG A 34 1.28 2.86 15.82
CA ARG A 34 0.85 4.15 16.42
C ARG A 34 -0.19 4.86 15.57
N LEU A 35 0.02 4.95 14.25
CA LEU A 35 -0.97 5.55 13.35
C LEU A 35 -2.32 4.82 13.43
N VAL A 36 -2.30 3.50 13.46
CA VAL A 36 -3.48 2.64 13.55
C VAL A 36 -4.20 2.82 14.89
N GLU A 37 -3.50 2.68 16.01
CA GLU A 37 -4.05 2.84 17.37
C GLU A 37 -4.69 4.21 17.58
N ASP A 38 -3.98 5.28 17.20
CA ASP A 38 -4.51 6.65 17.32
C ASP A 38 -5.76 6.82 16.45
N SER A 39 -5.77 6.23 15.25
CA SER A 39 -6.94 6.28 14.36
C SER A 39 -8.14 5.55 14.95
N ILE A 40 -7.92 4.39 15.57
CA ILE A 40 -8.96 3.61 16.24
C ILE A 40 -9.52 4.38 17.44
N SER A 41 -8.66 5.06 18.21
CA SER A 41 -9.08 5.85 19.38
C SER A 41 -10.07 6.98 19.04
N LEU A 42 -10.05 7.45 17.78
CA LEU A 42 -10.94 8.47 17.26
C LEU A 42 -12.25 7.92 16.66
N LEU A 43 -12.46 6.60 16.68
CA LEU A 43 -13.70 5.97 16.25
C LEU A 43 -14.71 5.96 17.39
N ALA A 44 -15.94 6.43 17.12
CA ALA A 44 -17.02 6.33 18.10
C ALA A 44 -17.43 4.87 18.36
N LYS A 45 -17.39 4.02 17.31
CA LYS A 45 -17.78 2.61 17.35
C LYS A 45 -16.92 1.76 16.39
N PRO A 46 -15.85 1.12 16.89
CA PRO A 46 -15.08 0.16 16.10
C PRO A 46 -15.86 -1.16 15.98
N GLU A 47 -16.39 -1.44 14.79
CA GLU A 47 -17.21 -2.63 14.51
C GLU A 47 -16.52 -3.57 13.54
N LYS A 48 -16.24 -3.07 12.32
CA LYS A 48 -15.58 -3.83 11.26
C LYS A 48 -14.39 -3.04 10.72
N ALA A 49 -13.27 -3.71 10.53
CA ALA A 49 -12.10 -3.16 9.86
C ALA A 49 -11.80 -3.92 8.57
N VAL A 50 -11.18 -3.23 7.61
CA VAL A 50 -10.57 -3.86 6.44
C VAL A 50 -9.12 -3.39 6.27
N VAL A 51 -8.22 -4.30 5.93
CA VAL A 51 -6.83 -4.02 5.58
C VAL A 51 -6.63 -4.39 4.12
N LEU A 52 -6.19 -3.44 3.30
CA LEU A 52 -5.82 -3.68 1.91
C LEU A 52 -4.29 -3.75 1.81
N GLY A 53 -3.79 -4.82 1.19
CA GLY A 53 -2.37 -5.02 0.96
C GLY A 53 -1.60 -5.46 2.21
N ALA A 54 -2.21 -6.27 3.08
CA ALA A 54 -1.51 -6.75 4.27
C ALA A 54 -0.27 -7.59 3.90
N GLY A 55 -0.23 -8.16 2.69
CA GLY A 55 0.89 -8.98 2.20
C GLY A 55 1.09 -10.18 3.11
N ASN A 56 2.33 -10.43 3.54
CA ASN A 56 2.64 -11.44 4.55
C ASN A 56 2.34 -10.99 5.99
N HIS A 57 1.43 -10.03 6.16
CA HIS A 57 0.94 -9.50 7.43
C HIS A 57 2.01 -8.81 8.26
N GLY A 58 3.15 -8.44 7.67
CA GLY A 58 4.33 -7.99 8.42
C GLY A 58 4.20 -6.63 9.09
N ASP A 59 3.49 -5.67 8.48
CA ASP A 59 3.46 -4.29 8.97
C ASP A 59 2.24 -3.96 9.84
N VAL A 60 1.20 -4.78 9.76
CA VAL A 60 -0.06 -4.58 10.48
C VAL A 60 -0.23 -5.69 11.50
N ASP A 61 -0.26 -5.32 12.78
CA ASP A 61 -0.60 -6.22 13.88
C ASP A 61 -2.07 -6.66 13.80
N LEU A 62 -2.35 -7.71 13.01
CA LEU A 62 -3.70 -8.21 12.79
C LEU A 62 -4.38 -8.75 14.07
N PRO A 63 -3.70 -9.47 14.99
CA PRO A 63 -4.30 -9.87 16.25
C PRO A 63 -4.59 -8.68 17.15
N GLY A 64 -3.65 -7.74 17.30
CA GLY A 64 -3.87 -6.52 18.08
C GLY A 64 -5.07 -5.75 17.54
N LEU A 65 -5.17 -5.65 16.22
CA LEU A 65 -6.33 -5.07 15.56
C LEU A 65 -7.63 -5.84 15.86
N ALA A 66 -7.62 -7.17 15.79
CA ALA A 66 -8.79 -8.02 16.03
C ALA A 66 -9.36 -7.91 17.46
N VAL A 67 -8.59 -7.40 18.42
CA VAL A 67 -9.10 -7.07 19.78
C VAL A 67 -10.13 -5.95 19.73
N HIS A 68 -9.95 -4.96 18.84
CA HIS A 68 -10.78 -3.76 18.78
C HIS A 68 -12.05 -3.91 17.93
N PHE A 69 -12.09 -4.89 17.02
CA PHE A 69 -13.16 -5.05 16.05
C PHE A 69 -13.87 -6.40 16.21
N GLN A 70 -15.15 -6.44 15.83
CA GLN A 70 -15.92 -7.68 15.75
C GLN A 70 -15.50 -8.53 14.55
N GLN A 71 -15.02 -7.87 13.49
CA GLN A 71 -14.50 -8.51 12.30
C GLN A 71 -13.38 -7.65 11.69
N VAL A 72 -12.29 -8.30 11.29
CA VAL A 72 -11.21 -7.72 10.49
C VAL A 72 -11.16 -8.49 9.18
N THR A 73 -11.28 -7.79 8.05
CA THR A 73 -11.18 -8.40 6.72
C THR A 73 -9.84 -8.00 6.09
N VAL A 74 -9.09 -8.96 5.61
CA VAL A 74 -7.84 -8.72 4.88
C VAL A 74 -8.15 -8.91 3.39
N LEU A 75 -7.83 -7.90 2.60
CA LEU A 75 -7.88 -7.93 1.15
C LEU A 75 -6.45 -7.93 0.62
N ASP A 76 -6.14 -8.84 -0.30
CA ASP A 76 -4.84 -8.88 -0.99
C ASP A 76 -5.03 -9.22 -2.48
N THR A 77 -4.11 -8.72 -3.32
CA THR A 77 -4.05 -9.01 -4.76
C THR A 77 -3.53 -10.42 -5.05
N GLU A 78 -2.78 -10.99 -4.11
CA GLU A 78 -2.20 -12.33 -4.19
C GLU A 78 -2.74 -13.22 -3.07
N ASP A 79 -2.41 -14.51 -3.14
CA ASP A 79 -2.65 -15.41 -2.02
C ASP A 79 -1.80 -14.98 -0.83
N ASN A 80 -2.38 -15.02 0.37
CA ASN A 80 -1.70 -14.62 1.61
C ASN A 80 -1.62 -15.79 2.58
N MET A 81 -0.65 -15.72 3.50
CA MET A 81 -0.39 -16.78 4.47
C MET A 81 -1.23 -16.63 5.74
N LEU A 82 -2.41 -15.99 5.65
CA LEU A 82 -3.19 -15.62 6.84
C LEU A 82 -3.63 -16.87 7.62
N GLU A 83 -4.10 -17.91 6.94
CA GLU A 83 -4.55 -19.15 7.59
C GLU A 83 -3.40 -19.85 8.30
N GLU A 84 -2.24 -20.01 7.64
CA GLU A 84 -1.04 -20.61 8.26
C GLU A 84 -0.54 -19.81 9.46
N TRP A 85 -0.68 -18.49 9.41
CA TRP A 85 -0.27 -17.62 10.49
C TRP A 85 -1.23 -17.69 11.69
N LEU A 86 -2.53 -17.78 11.42
CA LEU A 86 -3.57 -17.93 12.45
C LEU A 86 -3.51 -19.29 13.14
N ASP A 87 -3.19 -20.35 12.40
CA ASP A 87 -3.03 -21.70 12.96
C ASP A 87 -1.83 -21.78 13.92
N LYS A 88 -0.79 -20.96 13.69
CA LYS A 88 0.39 -20.87 14.58
C LYS A 88 0.14 -20.02 15.83
N THR A 89 -0.70 -19.00 15.74
CA THR A 89 -0.95 -18.06 16.86
C THR A 89 -2.08 -18.49 17.77
N GLY A 90 -3.08 -19.24 17.27
CA GLY A 90 -4.20 -19.77 18.03
C GLY A 90 -5.15 -18.70 18.64
N GLY A 91 -6.40 -19.07 18.91
CA GLY A 91 -7.29 -18.29 19.78
C GLY A 91 -8.30 -17.35 19.11
N LEU A 92 -8.78 -16.36 19.88
CA LEU A 92 -9.93 -15.48 19.57
C LEU A 92 -9.82 -14.73 18.24
N ALA A 93 -8.59 -14.39 17.80
CA ALA A 93 -8.32 -13.71 16.54
C ALA A 93 -8.80 -14.52 15.31
N GLN A 94 -8.71 -15.84 15.36
CA GLN A 94 -9.05 -16.73 14.25
C GLN A 94 -10.54 -16.65 13.87
N SER A 95 -11.43 -16.36 14.83
CA SER A 95 -12.87 -16.21 14.58
C SER A 95 -13.30 -14.84 14.02
N ARG A 96 -12.42 -13.84 14.13
CA ARG A 96 -12.72 -12.44 13.75
C ARG A 96 -12.04 -12.04 12.45
N LEU A 97 -10.95 -12.71 12.08
CA LEU A 97 -10.21 -12.46 10.85
C LEU A 97 -10.86 -13.20 9.68
N ARG A 98 -10.95 -12.51 8.54
CA ARG A 98 -11.38 -13.09 7.26
C ARG A 98 -10.40 -12.67 6.19
N SER A 99 -10.02 -13.60 5.31
CA SER A 99 -9.22 -13.31 4.12
C SER A 99 -10.10 -13.27 2.87
N LEU A 100 -9.84 -12.32 2.00
CA LEU A 100 -10.27 -12.34 0.61
C LEU A 100 -9.04 -12.01 -0.25
N THR A 101 -8.45 -13.04 -0.84
CA THR A 101 -7.27 -12.95 -1.69
C THR A 101 -7.66 -12.78 -3.17
N ARG A 102 -6.66 -12.51 -4.02
CA ARG A 102 -6.84 -12.37 -5.47
C ARG A 102 -7.84 -11.27 -5.84
N VAL A 103 -7.84 -10.18 -5.07
CA VAL A 103 -8.69 -9.03 -5.33
C VAL A 103 -7.97 -8.07 -6.26
N ASP A 104 -8.45 -7.96 -7.49
CA ASP A 104 -7.98 -6.93 -8.42
C ASP A 104 -8.49 -5.54 -8.01
N TYR A 105 -7.62 -4.73 -7.41
CA TYR A 105 -7.90 -3.34 -7.02
C TYR A 105 -8.03 -2.37 -8.19
N THR A 106 -7.57 -2.78 -9.37
CA THR A 106 -7.45 -1.93 -10.55
C THR A 106 -8.59 -2.13 -11.54
N CYS A 107 -9.32 -3.24 -11.43
CA CYS A 107 -10.31 -3.72 -12.41
C CYS A 107 -9.71 -4.02 -13.81
N LEU A 108 -8.39 -4.12 -13.94
CA LEU A 108 -7.72 -4.43 -15.20
C LEU A 108 -8.06 -5.85 -15.69
N ASP A 109 -8.28 -6.80 -14.79
CA ASP A 109 -8.68 -8.17 -15.15
C ASP A 109 -10.06 -8.20 -15.79
N GLN A 110 -10.96 -7.31 -15.35
CA GLN A 110 -12.33 -7.23 -15.83
C GLN A 110 -12.44 -6.74 -17.29
N ILE A 111 -11.35 -6.17 -17.82
CA ILE A 111 -11.26 -5.69 -19.21
C ILE A 111 -10.26 -6.50 -20.05
N SER A 112 -9.73 -7.60 -19.50
CA SER A 112 -8.67 -8.44 -20.10
C SER A 112 -7.44 -7.61 -20.48
N PHE A 113 -7.01 -6.71 -19.59
CA PHE A 113 -5.92 -5.77 -19.90
C PHE A 113 -4.63 -6.47 -20.29
N TYR A 114 -4.14 -7.40 -19.46
CA TYR A 114 -2.82 -8.01 -19.64
C TYR A 114 -2.71 -8.82 -20.94
N GLU A 115 -3.74 -9.61 -21.25
CA GLU A 115 -3.84 -10.37 -22.50
C GLU A 115 -3.79 -9.43 -23.73
N LYS A 116 -4.63 -8.40 -23.75
CA LYS A 116 -4.68 -7.44 -24.87
C LYS A 116 -3.40 -6.63 -24.99
N TYR A 117 -2.80 -6.24 -23.86
CA TYR A 117 -1.54 -5.50 -23.86
C TYR A 117 -0.41 -6.35 -24.43
N GLU A 118 -0.35 -7.63 -24.04
CA GLU A 118 0.61 -8.58 -24.58
C GLU A 118 0.43 -8.78 -26.09
N GLU A 119 -0.81 -8.98 -26.55
CA GLU A 119 -1.12 -9.13 -27.97
C GLU A 119 -0.67 -7.93 -28.80
N LEU A 120 -0.88 -6.71 -28.31
CA LEU A 120 -0.45 -5.50 -29.00
C LEU A 120 1.08 -5.44 -29.17
N LEU A 121 1.82 -5.83 -28.11
CA LEU A 121 3.28 -5.87 -28.12
C LEU A 121 3.83 -6.99 -29.01
N LEU A 122 3.24 -8.19 -28.94
CA LEU A 122 3.61 -9.35 -29.76
C LEU A 122 3.42 -9.07 -31.26
N ASN A 123 2.31 -8.41 -31.61
CA ASN A 123 1.96 -8.07 -32.99
C ASN A 123 2.68 -6.83 -33.54
N GLU A 124 3.61 -6.24 -32.78
CA GLU A 124 4.34 -5.01 -33.18
C GLU A 124 3.39 -3.87 -33.55
N SER A 125 2.30 -3.74 -32.80
CA SER A 125 1.32 -2.69 -33.01
C SER A 125 1.98 -1.32 -32.90
N SER A 126 1.46 -0.34 -33.62
CA SER A 126 2.03 1.01 -33.61
C SER A 126 1.97 1.61 -32.20
N ALA A 127 2.91 2.50 -31.88
CA ALA A 127 2.91 3.17 -30.58
C ALA A 127 1.63 3.97 -30.34
N ALA A 128 1.02 4.51 -31.40
CA ALA A 128 -0.27 5.20 -31.34
C ALA A 128 -1.41 4.25 -30.91
N ASP A 129 -1.44 3.02 -31.44
CA ASP A 129 -2.45 2.02 -31.09
C ASP A 129 -2.28 1.55 -29.64
N ILE A 130 -1.04 1.29 -29.22
CA ILE A 130 -0.72 0.93 -27.83
C ILE A 130 -1.11 2.05 -26.86
N ALA A 131 -0.69 3.29 -27.16
CA ALA A 131 -1.02 4.44 -26.33
C ALA A 131 -2.54 4.71 -26.29
N GLY A 132 -3.24 4.50 -27.41
CA GLY A 132 -4.70 4.56 -27.50
C GLY A 132 -5.37 3.54 -26.58
N PHE A 133 -4.96 2.28 -26.67
CA PHE A 133 -5.44 1.20 -25.80
C PHE A 133 -5.23 1.51 -24.30
N LEU A 134 -4.04 1.95 -23.92
CA LEU A 134 -3.72 2.29 -22.52
C LEU A 134 -4.58 3.43 -21.97
N ARG A 135 -4.88 4.43 -22.80
CA ARG A 135 -5.79 5.53 -22.44
C ARG A 135 -7.23 5.05 -22.34
N ASP A 136 -7.68 4.23 -23.29
CA ASP A 136 -9.03 3.66 -23.28
C ASP A 136 -9.25 2.72 -22.07
N ALA A 137 -8.23 1.98 -21.67
CA ALA A 137 -8.26 1.14 -20.47
C ALA A 137 -8.60 1.98 -19.22
N SER A 138 -8.08 3.21 -19.11
CA SER A 138 -8.38 4.09 -17.97
C SER A 138 -9.86 4.45 -17.88
N PHE A 139 -10.54 4.61 -19.02
CA PHE A 139 -11.98 4.87 -19.06
C PHE A 139 -12.81 3.61 -18.80
N GLN A 140 -12.35 2.47 -19.31
CA GLN A 140 -13.05 1.19 -19.15
C GLN A 140 -13.05 0.75 -17.69
N VAL A 141 -11.89 0.71 -17.01
CA VAL A 141 -11.80 0.29 -15.60
C VAL A 141 -12.67 1.13 -14.66
N ASN A 142 -12.86 2.42 -14.96
CA ASN A 142 -13.71 3.33 -14.19
C ASN A 142 -15.20 2.97 -14.21
N ARG A 143 -15.64 2.07 -15.11
CA ARG A 143 -17.02 1.56 -15.19
C ARG A 143 -17.26 0.35 -14.30
N HIS A 144 -16.21 -0.16 -13.67
CA HIS A 144 -16.24 -1.33 -12.81
C HIS A 144 -16.05 -0.94 -11.35
N GLU A 145 -16.67 -1.69 -10.44
CA GLU A 145 -16.48 -1.51 -9.00
C GLU A 145 -15.69 -2.70 -8.43
N VAL A 146 -14.68 -2.42 -7.62
CA VAL A 146 -13.97 -3.44 -6.84
C VAL A 146 -14.81 -3.79 -5.62
N VAL A 147 -15.03 -5.09 -5.38
CA VAL A 147 -15.77 -5.64 -4.23
C VAL A 147 -17.08 -4.89 -3.86
N PRO A 148 -18.04 -4.72 -4.79
CA PRO A 148 -19.21 -3.87 -4.57
C PRO A 148 -20.07 -4.28 -3.35
N HIS A 149 -20.06 -5.56 -2.99
CA HIS A 149 -20.75 -6.12 -1.83
C HIS A 149 -20.19 -5.65 -0.48
N LEU A 150 -19.01 -5.02 -0.44
CA LEU A 150 -18.35 -4.51 0.76
C LEU A 150 -18.48 -2.99 0.95
N LYS A 151 -19.17 -2.29 0.02
CA LYS A 151 -19.34 -0.84 0.06
C LYS A 151 -19.95 -0.39 1.40
N LYS A 152 -19.36 0.65 2.00
CA LYS A 152 -19.78 1.27 3.28
C LYS A 152 -19.93 0.27 4.44
N SER A 153 -19.14 -0.80 4.44
CA SER A 153 -19.27 -1.88 5.44
C SER A 153 -18.34 -1.72 6.64
N PHE A 154 -17.33 -0.85 6.56
CA PHE A 154 -16.25 -0.81 7.55
C PHE A 154 -16.23 0.49 8.34
N SER A 155 -16.12 0.40 9.67
CA SER A 155 -15.79 1.55 10.53
C SER A 155 -14.36 2.04 10.31
N PHE A 156 -13.47 1.16 9.85
CA PHE A 156 -12.08 1.48 9.65
C PHE A 156 -11.53 0.79 8.40
N VAL A 157 -10.91 1.57 7.51
CA VAL A 157 -10.28 1.07 6.28
C VAL A 157 -8.79 1.41 6.35
N MET A 158 -7.93 0.42 6.20
CA MET A 158 -6.48 0.60 6.20
C MET A 158 -5.88 0.19 4.86
N SER A 159 -4.81 0.88 4.46
CA SER A 159 -4.02 0.55 3.28
C SER A 159 -2.53 0.71 3.55
N SER A 160 -1.77 -0.34 3.29
CA SER A 160 -0.29 -0.35 3.30
C SER A 160 0.33 0.21 2.01
N GLY A 161 -0.19 1.34 1.52
CA GLY A 161 0.49 2.08 0.45
C GLY A 161 0.73 1.34 -0.86
N VAL A 162 -0.21 0.49 -1.29
CA VAL A 162 -0.09 -0.29 -2.53
C VAL A 162 -0.10 0.55 -3.82
N HIS A 163 -0.11 1.88 -3.75
CA HIS A 163 -0.10 2.81 -4.89
C HIS A 163 1.07 2.58 -5.86
N THR A 164 2.23 2.17 -5.34
CA THR A 164 3.44 1.94 -6.13
C THR A 164 3.43 0.59 -6.87
N PRO A 165 3.05 -0.55 -6.25
CA PRO A 165 3.03 -1.85 -6.93
C PRO A 165 1.78 -2.21 -7.76
N LEU A 166 0.70 -1.40 -7.82
CA LEU A 166 -0.59 -1.82 -8.40
C LEU A 166 -0.56 -2.60 -9.74
N PHE A 167 0.19 -2.13 -10.75
CA PHE A 167 0.30 -2.78 -12.07
C PHE A 167 1.53 -2.29 -12.86
N TYR A 168 1.97 -1.07 -12.54
CA TYR A 168 2.91 -0.31 -13.35
C TYR A 168 4.29 -0.98 -13.49
N PRO A 169 4.88 -1.58 -12.42
CA PRO A 169 6.13 -2.33 -12.56
C PRO A 169 6.02 -3.49 -13.55
N ASP A 170 4.93 -4.26 -13.50
CA ASP A 170 4.72 -5.41 -14.37
C ASP A 170 4.51 -4.99 -15.82
N ALA A 171 3.69 -3.95 -16.06
CA ALA A 171 3.47 -3.40 -17.39
C ALA A 171 4.75 -2.81 -18.01
N LEU A 172 5.60 -2.19 -17.19
CA LEU A 172 6.92 -1.71 -17.62
C LEU A 172 7.87 -2.86 -17.94
N LEU A 173 7.92 -3.89 -17.09
CA LEU A 173 8.76 -5.05 -17.31
C LEU A 173 8.35 -5.78 -18.60
N GLN A 174 7.05 -5.95 -18.81
CA GLN A 174 6.52 -6.53 -20.03
C GLN A 174 6.92 -5.69 -21.25
N PHE A 175 6.74 -4.36 -21.20
CA PHE A 175 7.12 -3.48 -22.31
C PHE A 175 8.63 -3.49 -22.59
N HIS A 176 9.46 -3.57 -21.55
CA HIS A 176 10.91 -3.56 -21.67
C HIS A 176 11.43 -4.63 -22.65
N GLY A 177 10.81 -5.82 -22.65
CA GLY A 177 11.15 -6.91 -23.56
C GLY A 177 10.88 -6.62 -25.05
N TYR A 178 10.16 -5.54 -25.37
CA TYR A 178 9.78 -5.16 -26.74
C TYR A 178 10.34 -3.80 -27.16
N MET A 179 11.04 -3.08 -26.29
CA MET A 179 11.47 -1.70 -26.55
C MET A 179 12.32 -1.54 -27.81
N ASP A 180 13.18 -2.51 -28.13
CA ASP A 180 14.06 -2.48 -29.32
C ASP A 180 13.29 -2.42 -30.65
N ARG A 181 11.98 -2.70 -30.65
CA ARG A 181 11.10 -2.62 -31.83
C ARG A 181 10.61 -1.20 -32.11
N TYR A 182 10.82 -0.27 -31.18
CA TYR A 182 10.28 1.08 -31.22
C TYR A 182 11.41 2.11 -31.23
N ASN A 183 11.18 3.24 -31.90
CA ASN A 183 12.10 4.38 -31.79
C ASN A 183 11.87 5.14 -30.46
N GLU A 184 12.76 6.07 -30.12
CA GLU A 184 12.70 6.81 -28.86
C GLU A 184 11.39 7.60 -28.67
N ALA A 185 10.85 8.20 -29.73
CA ALA A 185 9.62 8.97 -29.66
C ALA A 185 8.41 8.06 -29.38
N ASP A 186 8.37 6.90 -30.01
CA ASP A 186 7.35 5.86 -29.80
C ASP A 186 7.41 5.29 -28.39
N ILE A 187 8.62 4.96 -27.91
CA ILE A 187 8.86 4.52 -26.53
C ILE A 187 8.31 5.56 -25.54
N ARG A 188 8.65 6.84 -25.74
CA ARG A 188 8.19 7.92 -24.86
C ARG A 188 6.67 8.03 -24.85
N SER A 189 6.03 7.92 -26.02
CA SER A 189 4.57 7.96 -26.14
C SER A 189 3.88 6.83 -25.37
N ILE A 190 4.42 5.61 -25.44
CA ILE A 190 3.90 4.45 -24.69
C ILE A 190 4.09 4.64 -23.18
N LEU A 191 5.28 5.09 -22.75
CA LEU A 191 5.56 5.36 -21.33
C LEU A 191 4.65 6.44 -20.75
N GLU A 192 4.39 7.52 -21.49
CA GLU A 192 3.43 8.57 -21.09
C GLU A 192 2.01 8.01 -20.93
N ALA A 193 1.58 7.12 -21.82
CA ALA A 193 0.27 6.47 -21.75
C ALA A 193 0.17 5.50 -20.56
N LEU A 194 1.24 4.75 -20.26
CA LEU A 194 1.31 3.90 -19.05
C LEU A 194 1.23 4.74 -17.77
N ALA A 195 1.96 5.87 -17.71
CA ALA A 195 1.91 6.79 -16.58
C ALA A 195 0.51 7.42 -16.42
N TYR A 196 -0.17 7.73 -17.52
CA TYR A 196 -1.56 8.19 -17.50
C TYR A 196 -2.50 7.13 -16.90
N LEU A 197 -2.41 5.87 -17.36
CA LEU A 197 -3.20 4.76 -16.80
C LEU A 197 -2.92 4.58 -15.30
N ARG A 198 -1.64 4.58 -14.90
CA ARG A 198 -1.22 4.53 -13.48
C ARG A 198 -1.88 5.59 -12.63
N ASN A 199 -1.88 6.83 -13.09
CA ASN A 199 -2.47 7.94 -12.35
C ASN A 199 -4.00 7.78 -12.21
N SER A 200 -4.67 7.25 -13.23
CA SER A 200 -6.09 6.91 -13.16
C SER A 200 -6.36 5.78 -12.16
N LEU A 201 -5.55 4.72 -12.17
CA LEU A 201 -5.71 3.57 -11.27
C LEU A 201 -5.45 3.93 -9.81
N ILE A 202 -4.46 4.78 -9.52
CA ILE A 202 -4.23 5.36 -8.19
C ILE A 202 -5.48 6.09 -7.68
N THR A 203 -6.10 6.90 -8.54
CA THR A 203 -7.34 7.60 -8.20
C THR A 203 -8.49 6.61 -7.97
N GLY A 204 -8.56 5.55 -8.77
CA GLY A 204 -9.50 4.44 -8.60
C GLY A 204 -9.33 3.73 -7.26
N TYR A 205 -8.09 3.46 -6.86
CA TYR A 205 -7.75 2.82 -5.60
C TYR A 205 -8.15 3.68 -4.39
N ASN A 206 -7.86 4.98 -4.40
CA ASN A 206 -8.34 5.87 -3.34
C ASN A 206 -9.87 5.93 -3.28
N ARG A 207 -10.55 5.89 -4.44
CA ARG A 207 -12.02 5.78 -4.49
C ARG A 207 -12.51 4.47 -3.86
N LEU A 208 -11.82 3.35 -4.08
CA LEU A 208 -12.09 2.08 -3.42
C LEU A 208 -12.00 2.24 -1.90
N LEU A 209 -10.88 2.75 -1.36
CA LEU A 209 -10.70 2.96 0.09
C LEU A 209 -11.86 3.76 0.70
N LEU A 210 -12.23 4.86 0.05
CA LEU A 210 -13.32 5.74 0.51
C LEU A 210 -14.72 5.14 0.30
N SER A 211 -14.88 4.21 -0.64
CA SER A 211 -16.16 3.53 -0.86
C SER A 211 -16.45 2.46 0.19
N LEU A 212 -15.40 1.87 0.77
CA LEU A 212 -15.48 0.80 1.78
C LEU A 212 -15.85 1.35 3.16
N VAL A 213 -15.44 2.59 3.47
CA VAL A 213 -15.69 3.21 4.76
C VAL A 213 -17.16 3.61 4.91
N LYS A 214 -17.76 3.24 6.05
CA LYS A 214 -19.13 3.61 6.41
C LYS A 214 -19.19 5.09 6.83
N PRO A 215 -20.39 5.71 6.91
CA PRO A 215 -20.54 7.04 7.50
C PRO A 215 -19.89 7.10 8.90
N ASP A 216 -19.18 8.19 9.18
CA ASP A 216 -18.40 8.41 10.41
C ASP A 216 -17.21 7.47 10.66
N GLY A 217 -16.96 6.53 9.74
CA GLY A 217 -15.75 5.72 9.74
C GLY A 217 -14.50 6.51 9.37
N ARG A 218 -13.34 5.88 9.52
CA ARG A 218 -12.04 6.47 9.20
C ARG A 218 -11.28 5.62 8.18
N VAL A 219 -10.45 6.29 7.39
CA VAL A 219 -9.44 5.66 6.53
C VAL A 219 -8.07 5.95 7.13
N ALA A 220 -7.18 4.97 7.14
CA ALA A 220 -5.76 5.14 7.42
C ALA A 220 -4.94 4.56 6.26
N MET A 221 -3.87 5.23 5.89
CA MET A 221 -2.99 4.80 4.81
C MET A 221 -1.58 5.26 5.13
N TRP A 222 -0.59 4.46 4.78
CA TRP A 222 0.80 4.88 4.79
C TRP A 222 1.47 4.50 3.48
N THR A 223 2.49 5.25 3.08
CA THR A 223 3.24 4.99 1.84
C THR A 223 4.64 5.54 1.96
N ASP A 224 5.59 4.88 1.30
CA ASP A 224 6.92 5.41 1.10
C ASP A 224 6.86 6.56 0.09
N MET A 225 7.44 7.71 0.46
CA MET A 225 7.35 8.95 -0.31
C MET A 225 8.65 9.28 -1.03
N ILE A 226 9.80 9.17 -0.36
CA ILE A 226 11.09 9.59 -0.92
C ILE A 226 12.13 8.51 -0.62
N VAL A 227 12.91 8.12 -1.62
CA VAL A 227 14.11 7.29 -1.43
C VAL A 227 15.23 8.17 -0.86
N LEU A 228 15.75 7.79 0.30
CA LEU A 228 16.80 8.52 1.00
C LEU A 228 18.18 7.94 0.66
N ASP A 229 18.70 8.34 -0.50
CA ASP A 229 20.09 8.11 -0.88
C ASP A 229 21.02 9.21 -0.35
N GLU A 230 22.32 9.13 -0.69
CA GLU A 230 23.32 10.10 -0.21
C GLU A 230 22.97 11.56 -0.57
N GLU A 231 22.32 11.80 -1.71
CA GLU A 231 21.91 13.14 -2.13
C GLU A 231 20.73 13.69 -1.31
N ARG A 232 19.94 12.81 -0.68
CA ARG A 232 18.65 13.13 -0.05
C ARG A 232 18.63 12.82 1.44
N LYS A 233 19.73 12.30 2.00
CA LYS A 233 19.88 12.00 3.42
C LYS A 233 19.59 13.20 4.33
N TRP A 234 19.93 14.41 3.87
CA TRP A 234 19.66 15.67 4.57
C TRP A 234 18.17 15.87 4.91
N ILE A 235 17.24 15.31 4.12
CA ILE A 235 15.80 15.38 4.40
C ILE A 235 15.45 14.68 5.72
N ALA A 236 16.15 13.58 6.03
CA ALA A 236 15.97 12.87 7.29
C ALA A 236 16.51 13.66 8.48
N ASP A 237 17.60 14.39 8.30
CA ASP A 237 18.19 15.22 9.35
C ASP A 237 17.25 16.39 9.69
N GLU A 238 16.70 17.05 8.67
CA GLU A 238 15.74 18.16 8.81
C GLU A 238 14.40 17.75 9.41
N LEU A 239 14.00 16.47 9.26
CA LEU A 239 12.75 15.96 9.82
C LEU A 239 12.72 16.02 11.36
N TYR A 240 13.89 15.87 11.99
CA TYR A 240 14.04 15.80 13.43
C TYR A 240 14.57 17.10 14.06
N GLU A 241 14.68 18.17 13.28
CA GLU A 241 14.92 19.50 13.82
C GLU A 241 13.73 19.99 14.65
N ASP A 242 14.01 20.87 15.62
CA ASP A 242 12.99 21.47 16.49
C ASP A 242 12.12 22.45 15.68
N ARG A 243 11.06 21.91 15.07
CA ARG A 243 10.08 22.62 14.23
C ARG A 243 8.69 22.47 14.80
N THR A 244 7.86 23.48 14.58
CA THR A 244 6.42 23.34 14.80
C THR A 244 5.83 22.30 13.85
N ASP A 245 4.68 21.71 14.21
CA ASP A 245 4.00 20.74 13.35
C ASP A 245 3.62 21.33 11.98
N GLU A 246 3.30 22.62 11.92
CA GLU A 246 2.96 23.32 10.67
C GLU A 246 4.19 23.48 9.77
N GLU A 247 5.33 23.90 10.32
CA GLU A 247 6.59 24.03 9.59
C GLU A 247 7.07 22.67 9.07
N ARG A 248 7.01 21.64 9.92
CA ARG A 248 7.36 20.27 9.53
C ARG A 248 6.47 19.79 8.38
N THR A 249 5.16 20.01 8.48
CA THR A 249 4.21 19.62 7.43
C THR A 249 4.52 20.34 6.11
N ARG A 250 4.74 21.66 6.15
CA ARG A 250 5.07 22.46 4.97
C ARG A 250 6.36 21.99 4.29
N PHE A 251 7.41 21.78 5.07
CA PHE A 251 8.67 21.22 4.59
C PHE A 251 8.48 19.88 3.89
N LEU A 252 7.69 18.98 4.50
CA LEU A 252 7.41 17.66 3.93
C LEU A 252 6.69 17.77 2.59
N PHE A 253 5.65 18.61 2.47
CA PHE A 253 4.96 18.81 1.20
C PHE A 253 5.85 19.39 0.11
N GLU A 254 6.76 20.32 0.44
CA GLU A 254 7.77 20.84 -0.49
C GLU A 254 8.74 19.74 -0.93
N ALA A 255 9.23 18.92 -0.01
CA ALA A 255 10.10 17.79 -0.29
C ALA A 255 9.41 16.74 -1.19
N PHE A 256 8.12 16.44 -0.94
CA PHE A 256 7.34 15.53 -1.76
C PHE A 256 7.20 16.02 -3.20
N GLY A 257 6.92 17.31 -3.39
CA GLY A 257 6.80 17.89 -4.72
C GLY A 257 8.08 17.83 -5.54
N LYS A 258 9.25 17.83 -4.88
CA LYS A 258 10.56 17.88 -5.54
C LYS A 258 11.24 16.52 -5.70
N TYR A 259 11.06 15.62 -4.72
CA TYR A 259 11.81 14.36 -4.63
C TYR A 259 10.91 13.13 -4.45
N GLY A 260 9.60 13.33 -4.36
CA GLY A 260 8.66 12.25 -4.09
C GLY A 260 8.49 11.28 -5.25
N LEU A 261 8.24 10.02 -4.91
CA LEU A 261 7.80 8.99 -5.84
C LEU A 261 6.44 9.40 -6.39
N GLU A 262 6.38 9.66 -7.70
CA GLU A 262 5.23 10.30 -8.36
C GLU A 262 3.88 9.64 -8.01
N ALA A 263 3.84 8.31 -8.01
CA ALA A 263 2.65 7.53 -7.65
C ALA A 263 2.20 7.76 -6.20
N ALA A 264 3.15 7.77 -5.26
CA ALA A 264 2.88 7.99 -3.83
C ALA A 264 2.44 9.44 -3.58
N VAL A 265 3.08 10.41 -4.22
CA VAL A 265 2.71 11.83 -4.13
C VAL A 265 1.29 12.06 -4.63
N LEU A 266 0.96 11.51 -5.80
CA LEU A 266 -0.38 11.60 -6.36
C LEU A 266 -1.41 10.96 -5.42
N GLY A 267 -1.16 9.72 -4.99
CA GLY A 267 -2.07 8.97 -4.11
C GLY A 267 -2.30 9.68 -2.79
N LEU A 268 -1.24 10.15 -2.13
CA LEU A 268 -1.33 10.87 -0.86
C LEU A 268 -2.09 12.18 -1.02
N LYS A 269 -1.73 13.01 -2.01
CA LYS A 269 -2.38 14.31 -2.24
C LYS A 269 -3.87 14.14 -2.49
N GLU A 270 -4.22 13.20 -3.38
CA GLU A 270 -5.60 12.95 -3.76
C GLU A 270 -6.45 12.47 -2.57
N LEU A 271 -5.90 11.57 -1.75
CA LEU A 271 -6.58 11.13 -0.53
C LEU A 271 -6.69 12.26 0.48
N HIS A 272 -5.61 12.99 0.74
CA HIS A 272 -5.58 14.14 1.64
C HIS A 272 -6.67 15.17 1.30
N ASP A 273 -6.83 15.51 0.02
CA ASP A 273 -7.83 16.47 -0.45
C ASP A 273 -9.28 15.99 -0.24
N LYS A 274 -9.49 14.68 -0.10
CA LYS A 274 -10.79 14.04 0.15
C LYS A 274 -11.08 13.78 1.64
N LEU A 275 -10.13 14.01 2.53
CA LEU A 275 -10.31 13.88 3.98
C LEU A 275 -10.63 15.23 4.64
N LYS A 276 -11.37 15.19 5.75
CA LYS A 276 -11.72 16.38 6.54
C LYS A 276 -10.48 16.95 7.25
N PRO A 277 -10.09 18.22 6.98
CA PRO A 277 -8.86 18.80 7.53
C PRO A 277 -8.79 18.82 9.07
N ASP A 278 -9.92 19.06 9.74
CA ASP A 278 -10.04 19.13 11.21
C ASP A 278 -9.97 17.76 11.89
N GLN A 279 -9.94 16.67 11.13
CA GLN A 279 -9.91 15.30 11.65
C GLN A 279 -8.74 14.49 11.10
N LEU A 280 -7.73 15.18 10.57
CA LEU A 280 -6.60 14.59 9.89
C LEU A 280 -5.48 14.29 10.89
N LEU A 281 -5.04 13.03 10.92
CA LEU A 281 -3.81 12.60 11.56
C LEU A 281 -2.75 12.45 10.47
N PHE A 282 -1.63 13.14 10.63
CA PHE A 282 -0.49 13.06 9.71
C PHE A 282 0.76 12.70 10.50
N ARG A 283 1.44 11.64 10.08
CA ARG A 283 2.67 11.15 10.68
C ARG A 283 3.71 10.93 9.59
N SER A 284 4.98 11.10 9.95
CA SER A 284 6.11 10.84 9.06
C SER A 284 7.22 10.17 9.85
N TRP A 285 7.91 9.22 9.23
CA TRP A 285 9.02 8.49 9.84
C TRP A 285 9.99 8.01 8.78
N ILE A 286 11.16 7.54 9.21
CA ILE A 286 12.11 6.89 8.33
C ILE A 286 11.87 5.38 8.34
N GLY A 287 11.40 4.86 7.22
CA GLY A 287 11.29 3.42 6.96
C GLY A 287 12.64 2.83 6.51
N HIS A 288 12.87 1.58 6.89
CA HIS A 288 14.01 0.78 6.43
C HIS A 288 13.45 -0.46 5.76
N ALA A 289 13.77 -0.66 4.49
CA ALA A 289 13.41 -1.87 3.77
C ALA A 289 14.48 -2.95 3.97
N ASP A 290 14.09 -4.22 3.85
CA ASP A 290 15.00 -5.37 3.96
C ASP A 290 16.15 -5.32 2.94
N SER A 291 15.95 -4.61 1.82
CA SER A 291 17.00 -4.38 0.82
C SER A 291 18.09 -3.39 1.29
N GLY A 292 18.02 -2.89 2.52
CA GLY A 292 18.91 -1.85 3.07
C GLY A 292 18.59 -0.42 2.60
N LYS A 293 17.54 -0.24 1.79
CA LYS A 293 17.11 1.09 1.34
C LYS A 293 16.35 1.81 2.45
N ARG A 294 16.55 3.12 2.54
CA ARG A 294 15.84 3.99 3.47
C ARG A 294 14.82 4.84 2.73
N TYR A 295 13.66 5.01 3.35
CA TYR A 295 12.58 5.78 2.79
C TYR A 295 12.08 6.79 3.82
N LEU A 296 11.72 7.99 3.36
CA LEU A 296 10.80 8.84 4.10
C LEU A 296 9.41 8.29 3.87
N THR A 297 8.80 7.73 4.91
CA THR A 297 7.45 7.19 4.89
C THR A 297 6.50 8.19 5.53
N VAL A 298 5.27 8.27 5.02
CA VAL A 298 4.20 9.05 5.64
C VAL A 298 2.99 8.20 5.90
N GLY A 299 2.26 8.56 6.94
CA GLY A 299 0.99 7.98 7.35
C GLY A 299 -0.06 9.08 7.45
N LEU A 300 -1.23 8.81 6.91
CA LEU A 300 -2.38 9.70 6.88
C LEU A 300 -3.61 8.94 7.38
N SER A 301 -4.39 9.56 8.26
CA SER A 301 -5.69 9.05 8.68
C SER A 301 -6.72 10.14 8.83
N GLY A 302 -7.96 9.87 8.45
CA GLY A 302 -9.02 10.86 8.54
C GLY A 302 -10.40 10.31 8.18
N LYS A 303 -11.41 11.17 8.31
CA LYS A 303 -12.75 10.90 7.81
C LYS A 303 -12.90 11.44 6.40
N ALA A 304 -13.60 10.69 5.55
CA ALA A 304 -14.02 11.19 4.24
C ALA A 304 -14.87 12.46 4.39
N ARG A 305 -14.71 13.40 3.46
CA ARG A 305 -15.51 14.64 3.40
C ARG A 305 -16.99 14.37 3.16
#